data_AF-A0AAU0ZKC4-F1
#
_entry.id   AF-A0AAU0ZKC4-F1
#
_cell.length_a   1.000
_cell.length_b   1.000
_cell.length_c   1.000
_cell.angle_alpha   90.00
_cell.angle_beta   90.00
_cell.angle_gamma   90.00
#
_symmetry.space_group_name_H-M   'P 1'
#
loop_
_entity.id
_entity.type
_entity.pdbx_description
1 polymer ?
#
loop_
_entity_poly.entity_id
_entity_poly.type
_entity_poly.pdbx_seq_one_letter_code
_entity_poly.pdbx_strand_id
1 'polypeptide(L)' 'MKATVDDDRCRGHGICCSTCPEVFDLSDDGYAVVLAEEIPAEHENDVRIAARACPERAITVH' A
#
# COMPACT_ATOMS: atom_id res chain seq x y z
N MET A 1 12.40 4.56 -2.95
CA MET A 1 11.26 3.97 -3.68
C MET A 1 10.00 4.77 -3.40
N LYS A 2 9.06 4.84 -4.34
CA LYS A 2 7.70 5.39 -4.09
C LYS A 2 6.62 4.35 -4.33
N ALA A 3 5.46 4.51 -3.67
CA ALA A 3 4.28 3.71 -3.94
C ALA A 3 3.03 4.59 -4.08
N THR A 4 2.07 4.13 -4.88
CA THR A 4 0.78 4.80 -5.09
C THR A 4 -0.35 3.78 -5.02
N VAL A 5 -1.50 4.17 -4.47
CA VAL A 5 -2.73 3.38 -4.49
C VAL A 5 -3.70 3.98 -5.50
N ASP A 6 -4.31 3.12 -6.31
CA ASP A 6 -5.41 3.44 -7.23
C ASP A 6 -6.75 3.26 -6.50
N ASP A 7 -7.41 4.37 -6.20
CA ASP A 7 -8.66 4.40 -5.43
C ASP A 7 -9.84 3.77 -6.18
N ASP A 8 -9.86 3.81 -7.52
CA ASP A 8 -10.93 3.20 -8.33
C ASP A 8 -10.90 1.66 -8.25
N ARG A 9 -9.70 1.12 -8.00
CA ARG A 9 -9.44 -0.32 -7.89
C ARG A 9 -9.42 -0.79 -6.45
N CYS A 10 -9.04 0.06 -5.51
CA CYS A 10 -8.97 -0.31 -4.10
C CYS A 10 -10.36 -0.73 -3.57
N ARG A 11 -10.39 -1.83 -2.81
CA ARG A 11 -11.63 -2.38 -2.20
C ARG A 11 -11.50 -2.58 -0.69
N GLY A 12 -10.53 -1.92 -0.05
CA GLY A 12 -10.41 -1.90 1.40
C GLY A 12 -10.06 -3.23 2.07
N HIS A 13 -9.38 -4.15 1.35
CA HIS A 13 -9.04 -5.48 1.89
C HIS A 13 -8.08 -5.44 3.11
N GLY A 14 -7.36 -4.34 3.35
CA GLY A 14 -6.45 -4.19 4.51
C GLY A 14 -5.17 -5.06 4.49
N ILE A 15 -4.93 -5.83 3.43
CA ILE A 15 -3.73 -6.70 3.31
C ILE A 15 -2.44 -5.87 3.32
N CYS A 16 -2.44 -4.71 2.66
CA CYS A 16 -1.27 -3.82 2.62
C CYS A 16 -0.93 -3.28 4.01
N CYS A 17 -1.92 -2.80 4.76
CA CYS A 17 -1.76 -2.35 6.15
C CYS A 17 -1.29 -3.47 7.07
N SER A 18 -1.74 -4.71 6.85
CA SER A 18 -1.24 -5.88 7.61
C SER A 18 0.20 -6.26 7.23
N THR A 19 0.64 -5.94 6.01
CA THR A 19 1.96 -6.32 5.50
C THR A 19 3.02 -5.28 5.85
N CYS A 20 2.69 -3.99 5.76
CA CYS A 20 3.60 -2.88 6.04
C CYS A 20 2.81 -1.69 6.62
N PRO A 21 2.41 -1.75 7.89
CA PRO A 21 1.63 -0.70 8.56
C PRO A 21 2.39 0.63 8.65
N GLU A 22 3.71 0.62 8.51
CA GLU A 22 4.55 1.84 8.50
C GLU A 22 4.38 2.65 7.22
N VAL A 23 3.91 2.03 6.13
CA VAL A 23 3.77 2.67 4.81
C VAL A 23 2.30 2.78 4.38
N PHE A 24 1.43 1.87 4.82
CA PHE A 24 0.02 1.86 4.41
C PHE A 24 -0.93 1.97 5.58
N ASP A 25 -1.99 2.75 5.38
CA ASP A 25 -3.13 2.83 6.29
C ASP A 25 -4.44 2.78 5.50
N LEU A 26 -5.57 2.68 6.20
CA LEU A 26 -6.90 2.89 5.62
C LEU A 26 -7.40 4.28 5.98
N SER A 27 -7.86 5.01 4.97
CA SER A 27 -8.66 6.22 5.16
C SER A 27 -9.98 5.92 5.88
N ASP A 28 -10.65 6.96 6.35
CA ASP A 28 -11.97 6.85 6.99
C ASP A 28 -13.04 6.21 6.09
N ASP A 29 -12.88 6.32 4.78
CA ASP A 29 -13.75 5.70 3.77
C ASP A 29 -13.37 4.22 3.48
N GLY A 30 -12.34 3.70 4.14
CA GLY A 30 -11.89 2.31 4.03
C GLY A 30 -10.94 2.02 2.86
N TYR A 31 -10.44 3.04 2.17
CA TYR A 31 -9.47 2.88 1.09
C TYR A 31 -8.04 2.98 1.58
N ALA A 32 -7.16 2.14 1.04
CA ALA A 32 -5.74 2.18 1.36
C ALA A 32 -5.08 3.49 0.89
N VAL A 33 -4.23 4.06 1.73
CA VAL A 33 -3.43 5.25 1.46
C VAL A 33 -1.96 4.99 1.79
N VAL A 34 -1.06 5.74 1.15
CA VAL A 34 0.40 5.68 1.43
C VAL A 34 0.78 6.79 2.38
N LEU A 35 1.40 6.44 3.51
CA LEU A 35 1.77 7.37 4.58
C LEU A 35 3.10 8.11 4.33
N ALA A 36 3.96 7.55 3.48
CA ALA A 36 5.30 8.07 3.21
C ALA A 36 5.46 8.46 1.75
N GLU A 37 5.94 9.69 1.49
CA GLU A 37 6.26 10.14 0.13
C GLU A 37 7.46 9.37 -0.46
N GLU A 38 8.42 9.03 0.40
CA GLU A 38 9.59 8.22 0.07
C GLU A 38 9.67 7.05 1.06
N ILE A 39 9.71 5.83 0.54
CA ILE A 39 9.72 4.61 1.34
C ILE A 39 11.15 4.35 1.85
N PRO A 40 11.37 4.23 3.17
CA PRO A 40 12.65 3.84 3.74
C PRO A 40 13.15 2.49 3.20
N ALA A 41 14.47 2.35 3.04
CA ALA A 41 15.09 1.15 2.46
C ALA A 41 14.68 -0.16 3.17
N GLU A 42 14.47 -0.10 4.48
CA GLU A 42 14.01 -1.23 5.31
C GLU A 42 12.60 -1.71 4.99
N HIS A 43 11.73 -0.85 4.45
CA HIS A 43 10.34 -1.17 4.11
C HIS A 43 10.12 -1.47 2.62
N GLU A 44 11.11 -1.26 1.76
CA GLU A 44 10.93 -1.46 0.32
C GLU A 44 10.51 -2.90 -0.05
N ASN A 45 11.02 -3.90 0.67
CA ASN A 45 10.64 -5.28 0.40
C ASN A 45 9.20 -5.56 0.80
N ASP A 46 8.77 -5.08 1.96
CA ASP A 46 7.42 -5.29 2.47
C ASP A 46 6.38 -4.55 1.61
N VAL A 47 6.74 -3.37 1.09
CA VAL A 47 5.92 -2.66 0.09
C VAL A 47 5.77 -3.46 -1.21
N ARG A 48 6.84 -4.07 -1.72
CA ARG A 48 6.76 -4.95 -2.91
C ARG A 48 5.87 -6.17 -2.64
N ILE A 49 5.93 -6.74 -1.43
CA ILE A 49 5.06 -7.85 -1.02
C ILE A 49 3.60 -7.38 -0.95
N ALA A 50 3.33 -6.25 -0.30
CA ALA A 50 2.00 -5.66 -0.18
C ALA A 50 1.36 -5.41 -1.56
N ALA A 51 2.15 -4.87 -2.50
CA ALA A 51 1.70 -4.61 -3.85
C ALA A 51 1.32 -5.89 -4.61
N ARG A 52 2.10 -6.97 -4.45
CA ARG A 52 1.82 -8.27 -5.07
C ARG A 52 0.64 -8.99 -4.41
N ALA A 53 0.44 -8.79 -3.10
CA ALA A 53 -0.61 -9.42 -2.33
C ALA A 53 -1.98 -8.74 -2.51
N CYS A 54 -2.02 -7.51 -3.03
CA CYS A 54 -3.27 -6.79 -3.30
C CYS A 54 -4.14 -7.55 -4.33
N PRO A 55 -5.35 -8.04 -3.95
CA PRO A 55 -6.21 -8.80 -4.86
C PRO A 55 -6.61 -8.01 -6.10
N GLU A 56 -6.85 -6.72 -5.91
CA GLU A 56 -7.27 -5.78 -6.96
C GLU A 56 -6.09 -5.24 -7.78
N ARG A 57 -4.85 -5.55 -7.35
CA ARG A 57 -3.59 -4.97 -7.87
C ARG A 57 -3.66 -3.44 -7.95
N ALA A 58 -4.19 -2.81 -6.91
CA ALA A 58 -4.38 -1.36 -6.80
C ALA A 58 -3.09 -0.61 -6.43
N ILE A 59 -2.02 -1.31 -6.07
CA ILE A 59 -0.77 -0.67 -5.60
C ILE A 59 0.27 -0.72 -6.72
N THR A 60 0.85 0.43 -7.05
CA THR A 60 1.99 0.56 -7.98
C THR A 60 3.22 1.03 -7.22
N VAL A 61 4.38 0.45 -7.53
CA VAL A 61 5.68 0.78 -6.94
C VAL A 61 6.58 1.37 -8.02
N HIS A 62 7.27 2.47 -7.70
CA HIS A 62 8.14 3.27 -8.59
C HIS A 62 9.58 3.32 -8.07
#